data_AF-A0A257VNK0-F1
#
_entry.id   AF-A0A257VNK0-F1
#
_cell.length_a   1.000
_cell.length_b   1.000
_cell.length_c   1.000
_cell.angle_alpha   90.00
_cell.angle_beta   90.00
_cell.angle_gamma   90.00
#
_symmetry.space_group_name_H-M   'P 1'
#
loop_
_entity.id
_entity.type
_entity.pdbx_description
1 polymer ?
#
loop_
_entity_poly.entity_id
_entity_poly.type
_entity_poly.pdbx_seq_one_letter_code
_entity_poly.pdbx_strand_id
1 'polypeptide(L)'
;MQLKAREYTISLKGAEIGRCELPAGMEMAIPTSKDCPKLDGIPTKEPAFGIAAIWIPAEKAEEARAAGYTVVDAVSVMATHLAETIRRFAHEIFSRQDAKKLLDRIAEDNPKLIEDLVPKLLPLASVQRVLQNLLRERVSIRDGASILEALGEAAAMTKNAVLLTEYVRQAT
;
A
#
# COMPACT_ATOMS: atom_id res chain seq x y z
N MET A 1 20.42 16.33 0.93
CA MET A 1 20.52 15.34 2.03
C MET A 1 21.57 14.31 1.65
N GLN A 2 22.54 14.05 2.51
CA GLN A 2 23.60 13.07 2.24
C GLN A 2 23.20 11.73 2.87
N LEU A 3 23.18 10.67 2.08
CA LEU A 3 22.88 9.31 2.54
C LEU A 3 24.14 8.68 3.14
N LYS A 4 23.96 7.87 4.19
CA LYS A 4 25.03 6.99 4.67
C LYS A 4 25.29 5.86 3.67
N ALA A 5 26.42 5.18 3.84
CA ALA A 5 26.68 3.95 3.09
C ALA A 5 25.57 2.92 3.38
N ARG A 6 24.94 2.39 2.32
CA ARG A 6 23.86 1.39 2.38
C ARG A 6 22.58 1.84 3.10
N GLU A 7 22.34 3.15 3.11
CA GLU A 7 21.06 3.74 3.49
C GLU A 7 20.24 4.04 2.23
N TYR A 8 18.92 3.87 2.31
CA TYR A 8 17.99 4.37 1.29
C TYR A 8 16.89 5.21 1.91
N THR A 9 16.31 6.07 1.09
CA THR A 9 15.14 6.89 1.41
C THR A 9 14.07 6.72 0.36
N ILE A 10 12.80 6.68 0.79
CA ILE A 10 11.64 6.72 -0.08
C ILE A 10 11.03 8.11 0.03
N SER A 11 10.85 8.79 -1.09
CA SER A 11 10.28 10.13 -1.14
C SER A 11 9.03 10.18 -2.01
N LEU A 12 8.01 10.92 -1.57
CA LEU A 12 6.81 11.22 -2.35
C LEU A 12 6.66 12.73 -2.49
N LYS A 13 6.59 13.22 -3.73
CA LYS A 13 6.47 14.67 -4.05
C LYS A 13 7.53 15.53 -3.35
N GLY A 14 8.75 15.00 -3.22
CA GLY A 14 9.88 15.67 -2.58
C GLY A 14 9.94 15.56 -1.05
N ALA A 15 8.90 15.03 -0.39
CA ALA A 15 8.92 14.74 1.04
C ALA A 15 9.46 13.33 1.31
N GLU A 16 10.40 13.19 2.26
CA GLU A 16 10.85 11.89 2.74
C GLU A 16 9.72 11.23 3.55
N ILE A 17 9.32 10.02 3.14
CA ILE A 17 8.24 9.23 3.77
C ILE A 17 8.71 7.88 4.30
N GLY A 18 9.97 7.51 4.04
CA GLY A 18 10.59 6.30 4.56
C GLY A 18 12.11 6.38 4.47
N ARG A 19 12.80 5.74 5.41
CA ARG A 19 14.26 5.65 5.47
C ARG A 19 14.66 4.35 6.15
N CYS A 20 15.69 3.69 5.66
CA CYS A 20 16.20 2.48 6.29
C CYS A 20 17.68 2.26 5.92
N GLU A 21 18.42 1.70 6.85
CA GLU A 21 19.81 1.28 6.67
C GLU A 21 19.85 -0.24 6.49
N LEU A 22 20.63 -0.70 5.50
CA LEU A 22 20.77 -2.10 5.12
C LEU A 22 22.24 -2.54 5.32
N PRO A 23 22.62 -3.06 6.50
CA PRO A 23 24.00 -3.48 6.77
C PRO A 23 24.53 -4.49 5.73
N ALA A 24 25.83 -4.43 5.44
CA ALA A 24 26.46 -5.36 4.50
C ALA A 24 26.59 -6.76 5.11
N GLY A 25 26.32 -7.80 4.30
CA GLY A 25 26.49 -9.20 4.73
C GLY A 25 25.50 -9.66 5.82
N MET A 26 24.43 -8.89 6.06
CA MET A 26 23.43 -9.21 7.06
C MET A 26 22.04 -9.48 6.46
N GLU A 27 21.29 -10.33 7.13
CA GLU A 27 19.89 -10.61 6.89
C GLU A 27 19.05 -10.20 8.11
N MET A 28 17.78 -9.88 7.90
CA MET A 28 16.87 -9.46 8.95
C MET A 28 16.13 -10.68 9.49
N ALA A 29 16.34 -10.98 10.77
CA ALA A 29 15.59 -11.99 11.51
C ALA A 29 14.41 -11.34 12.25
N ILE A 30 13.20 -11.80 11.96
CA ILE A 30 11.94 -11.35 12.54
C ILE A 30 11.37 -12.50 13.39
N PRO A 31 11.14 -12.32 14.70
CA PRO A 31 10.63 -13.39 15.56
C PRO A 31 9.19 -13.75 15.18
N THR A 32 8.89 -15.05 15.07
CA THR A 32 7.51 -15.51 14.79
C THR A 32 6.64 -15.58 16.05
N SER A 33 7.25 -15.60 17.23
CA SER A 33 6.58 -15.57 18.53
C SER A 33 7.39 -14.78 19.56
N LYS A 34 6.79 -14.51 20.73
CA LYS A 34 7.49 -13.82 21.84
C LYS A 34 8.52 -14.70 22.55
N ASP A 35 8.42 -16.01 22.37
CA ASP A 35 9.23 -17.01 23.07
C ASP A 35 10.48 -17.42 22.27
N CYS A 36 10.71 -16.78 21.11
CA CYS A 36 11.93 -16.99 20.34
C CYS A 36 13.18 -16.69 21.19
N PRO A 37 14.19 -17.58 21.18
CA PRO A 37 15.42 -17.35 21.90
C PRO A 37 16.14 -16.13 21.31
N LYS A 38 16.78 -15.33 22.15
CA LYS A 38 17.50 -14.14 21.68
C LYS A 38 18.65 -14.54 20.76
N LEU A 39 18.73 -13.90 19.60
CA LEU A 39 19.85 -14.02 18.68
C LEU A 39 20.88 -12.92 18.94
N ASP A 40 22.15 -13.26 18.73
CA ASP A 40 23.23 -12.26 18.67
C ASP A 40 23.16 -11.50 17.35
N GLY A 41 23.01 -10.18 17.42
CA GLY A 41 22.95 -9.31 16.25
C GLY A 41 22.65 -7.87 16.62
N ILE A 42 22.33 -7.05 15.62
CA ILE A 42 22.03 -5.63 15.80
C ILE A 42 20.50 -5.47 15.89
N PRO A 43 19.94 -5.08 17.05
CA PRO A 43 18.51 -4.85 17.16
C PRO A 43 18.04 -3.74 16.22
N THR A 44 16.92 -3.95 15.56
CA THR A 44 16.32 -3.01 14.60
C THR A 44 14.79 -3.13 14.62
N LYS A 45 14.14 -2.38 13.73
CA LYS A 45 12.74 -2.59 13.37
C LYS A 45 12.65 -2.85 11.88
N GLU A 46 11.80 -3.81 11.52
CA GLU A 46 11.40 -4.00 10.13
C GLU A 46 10.69 -2.72 9.65
N PRO A 47 11.11 -2.13 8.52
CA PRO A 47 10.70 -0.79 8.12
C PRO A 47 9.26 -0.68 7.58
N ALA A 48 8.65 -1.75 7.05
CA ALA A 48 7.30 -1.71 6.50
C ALA A 48 6.20 -1.66 7.58
N PHE A 49 6.35 -2.46 8.63
CA PHE A 49 5.33 -2.71 9.66
C PHE A 49 5.79 -2.30 11.06
N GLY A 50 7.07 -1.96 11.25
CA GLY A 50 7.60 -1.52 12.54
C GLY A 50 7.81 -2.67 13.55
N ILE A 51 7.86 -3.91 13.07
CA ILE A 51 8.01 -5.11 13.89
C ILE A 51 9.45 -5.18 14.43
N ALA A 52 9.62 -5.57 15.69
CA ALA A 52 10.95 -5.75 16.26
C ALA A 52 11.70 -6.84 15.49
N ALA A 53 12.93 -6.55 15.09
CA ALA A 53 13.76 -7.45 14.30
C ALA A 53 15.23 -7.33 14.71
N ILE A 54 16.07 -8.21 14.19
CA ILE A 54 17.51 -8.24 14.47
C ILE A 54 18.24 -8.44 13.15
N TRP A 55 19.24 -7.61 12.86
CA TRP A 55 20.19 -7.89 11.78
C TRP A 55 21.20 -8.93 12.27
N ILE A 56 21.29 -10.04 11.55
CA ILE A 56 22.22 -11.14 11.82
C ILE A 56 23.14 -11.35 10.62
N PRO A 57 24.38 -11.83 10.80
CA PRO A 57 25.22 -12.27 9.70
C PRO A 57 24.49 -13.31 8.84
N ALA A 58 24.61 -13.23 7.51
CA ALA A 58 23.91 -14.14 6.59
C ALA A 58 24.22 -15.63 6.84
N GLU A 59 25.43 -15.94 7.32
CA GLU A 59 25.83 -17.30 7.72
C GLU A 59 25.02 -17.88 8.90
N LYS A 60 24.39 -17.04 9.73
CA LYS A 60 23.52 -17.46 10.85
C LYS A 60 22.04 -17.61 10.46
N ALA A 61 21.70 -17.43 9.17
CA ALA A 61 20.31 -17.43 8.73
C ALA A 61 19.59 -18.76 9.00
N GLU A 62 20.24 -19.89 8.72
CA GLU A 62 19.65 -21.22 8.97
C GLU A 62 19.42 -21.49 10.47
N GLU A 63 20.37 -21.10 11.32
CA GLU A 63 20.24 -21.21 12.79
C GLU A 63 19.07 -20.38 13.30
N ALA A 64 18.94 -19.14 12.83
CA ALA A 64 17.84 -18.26 13.19
C ALA A 64 16.47 -18.82 12.73
N ARG A 65 16.39 -19.38 11.52
CA ARG A 65 15.17 -20.06 11.03
C ARG A 65 14.79 -21.24 11.93
N ALA A 66 15.76 -22.08 12.27
CA ALA A 66 15.56 -23.22 13.18
C ALA A 66 15.11 -22.77 14.59
N ALA A 67 15.55 -21.59 15.04
CA ALA A 67 15.16 -20.96 16.29
C ALA A 67 13.77 -20.26 16.24
N GLY A 68 13.03 -20.38 15.14
CA GLY A 68 11.68 -19.81 15.00
C GLY A 68 11.65 -18.36 14.50
N TYR A 69 12.67 -17.90 13.80
CA TYR A 69 12.66 -16.61 13.12
C TYR A 69 12.29 -16.74 11.65
N THR A 70 11.58 -15.75 11.12
CA THR A 70 11.51 -15.52 9.68
C THR A 70 12.72 -14.68 9.30
N VAL A 71 13.57 -15.18 8.41
CA VAL A 71 14.80 -14.50 7.98
C VAL A 71 14.65 -14.01 6.54
N VAL A 72 14.91 -12.72 6.33
CA VAL A 72 14.66 -11.99 5.08
C VAL A 72 15.93 -11.27 4.65
N ASP A 73 16.31 -11.41 3.37
CA ASP A 73 17.48 -10.71 2.82
C ASP A 73 17.23 -9.19 2.67
N ALA A 74 18.30 -8.42 2.53
CA ALA A 74 18.22 -6.95 2.46
C ALA A 74 17.42 -6.41 1.26
N VAL A 75 17.41 -7.10 0.12
CA VAL A 75 16.64 -6.70 -1.07
C VAL A 75 15.16 -6.92 -0.82
N SER A 76 14.81 -8.06 -0.22
CA SER A 76 13.43 -8.39 0.17
C SER A 76 12.89 -7.45 1.25
N VAL A 77 13.73 -7.01 2.21
CA VAL A 77 13.37 -5.96 3.18
C VAL A 77 13.04 -4.64 2.46
N MET A 78 13.90 -4.20 1.54
CA MET A 78 13.67 -2.99 0.76
C MET A 78 12.41 -3.08 -0.12
N ALA A 79 12.18 -4.23 -0.77
CA ALA A 79 11.02 -4.46 -1.61
C ALA A 79 9.71 -4.42 -0.80
N THR A 80 9.70 -5.09 0.36
CA THR A 80 8.55 -5.06 1.28
C THR A 80 8.25 -3.66 1.78
N HIS A 81 9.29 -2.91 2.19
CA HIS A 81 9.14 -1.53 2.63
C HIS A 81 8.58 -0.63 1.53
N LEU A 82 9.11 -0.74 0.30
CA LEU A 82 8.62 0.03 -0.82
C LEU A 82 7.17 -0.30 -1.14
N ALA A 83 6.82 -1.59 -1.22
CA ALA A 83 5.47 -2.04 -1.51
C ALA A 83 4.47 -1.54 -0.45
N GLU A 84 4.81 -1.66 0.84
CA GLU A 84 3.94 -1.19 1.91
C GLU A 84 3.84 0.34 1.95
N THR A 85 4.93 1.05 1.65
CA THR A 85 4.92 2.50 1.52
C THR A 85 3.99 2.94 0.38
N ILE A 86 4.06 2.28 -0.78
CA ILE A 86 3.14 2.54 -1.90
C ILE A 86 1.68 2.30 -1.46
N ARG A 87 1.37 1.19 -0.78
CA ARG A 87 0.00 0.92 -0.29
C ARG A 87 -0.47 1.99 0.68
N ARG A 88 0.36 2.37 1.66
CA ARG A 88 0.06 3.39 2.66
C ARG A 88 -0.26 4.74 2.02
N PHE A 89 0.50 5.12 1.00
CA PHE A 89 0.36 6.40 0.31
C PHE A 89 -0.44 6.30 -1.01
N ALA A 90 -1.09 5.17 -1.28
CA ALA A 90 -1.78 4.93 -2.55
C ALA A 90 -2.81 6.01 -2.87
N HIS A 91 -3.55 6.48 -1.87
CA HIS A 91 -4.54 7.54 -2.01
C HIS A 91 -3.94 8.91 -2.39
N GLU A 92 -2.67 9.16 -2.03
CA GLU A 92 -1.96 10.40 -2.40
C GLU A 92 -1.24 10.30 -3.74
N ILE A 93 -0.84 9.08 -4.12
CA ILE A 93 -0.26 8.74 -5.42
C ILE A 93 -1.35 8.77 -6.50
N PHE A 94 -2.55 8.27 -6.18
CA PHE A 94 -3.67 8.14 -7.11
C PHE A 94 -4.16 9.51 -7.57
N SER A 95 -3.87 9.82 -8.84
CA SER A 95 -4.15 11.11 -9.45
C SER A 95 -5.47 11.12 -10.22
N ARG A 96 -5.87 12.30 -10.71
CA ARG A 96 -7.00 12.45 -11.63
C ARG A 96 -6.78 11.68 -12.94
N GLN A 97 -5.53 11.59 -13.41
CA GLN A 97 -5.20 10.85 -14.62
C GLN A 97 -5.35 9.34 -14.41
N ASP A 98 -5.01 8.83 -13.21
CA ASP A 98 -5.18 7.42 -12.87
C ASP A 98 -6.66 7.05 -12.77
N ALA A 99 -7.48 7.92 -12.17
CA ALA A 99 -8.93 7.77 -12.17
C ALA A 99 -9.49 7.71 -13.61
N LYS A 100 -9.04 8.61 -14.50
CA LYS A 100 -9.46 8.58 -15.90
C LYS A 100 -9.05 7.28 -16.58
N LYS A 101 -7.79 6.84 -16.44
CA LYS A 101 -7.30 5.58 -17.01
C LYS A 101 -8.08 4.37 -16.53
N LEU A 102 -8.45 4.34 -15.24
CA LEU A 102 -9.27 3.27 -14.69
C LEU A 102 -10.66 3.24 -15.33
N LEU A 103 -11.33 4.40 -15.43
CA LEU A 103 -12.65 4.51 -16.06
C LEU A 103 -12.58 4.17 -17.56
N ASP A 104 -11.56 4.64 -18.27
CA ASP A 104 -11.36 4.33 -19.69
C ASP A 104 -11.21 2.82 -19.90
N ARG A 105 -10.43 2.13 -19.06
CA ARG A 105 -10.27 0.67 -19.11
C ARG A 105 -11.58 -0.06 -18.85
N ILE A 106 -12.38 0.40 -17.89
CA ILE A 106 -13.70 -0.19 -17.61
C ILE A 106 -14.66 0.04 -18.79
N ALA A 107 -14.54 1.18 -19.48
CA ALA A 107 -15.36 1.51 -20.65
C ALA A 107 -15.14 0.58 -21.84
N GLU A 108 -13.99 -0.12 -21.92
CA GLU A 108 -13.73 -1.11 -22.97
C GLU A 108 -14.75 -2.26 -22.93
N ASP A 109 -15.10 -2.71 -21.72
CA ASP A 109 -16.06 -3.80 -21.49
C ASP A 109 -17.47 -3.29 -21.12
N ASN A 110 -17.56 -2.14 -20.43
CA ASN A 110 -18.80 -1.60 -19.86
C ASN A 110 -19.00 -0.11 -20.23
N PRO A 111 -19.08 0.25 -21.54
CA PRO A 111 -19.14 1.65 -21.97
C PRO A 111 -20.37 2.39 -21.42
N LYS A 112 -21.53 1.72 -21.38
CA LYS A 112 -22.78 2.29 -20.87
C LYS A 112 -22.68 2.70 -19.40
N LEU A 113 -22.01 1.90 -18.57
CA LEU A 113 -21.81 2.21 -17.16
C LEU A 113 -21.07 3.53 -16.98
N ILE A 114 -20.03 3.76 -17.78
CA ILE A 114 -19.26 5.00 -17.73
C ILE A 114 -20.08 6.18 -18.25
N GLU A 115 -20.74 6.02 -19.40
CA GLU A 115 -21.58 7.06 -20.01
C GLU A 115 -22.71 7.52 -19.08
N ASP A 116 -23.33 6.59 -18.35
CA ASP A 116 -24.43 6.90 -17.43
C ASP A 116 -23.96 7.49 -16.11
N LEU A 117 -22.75 7.16 -15.65
CA LEU A 117 -22.20 7.69 -14.42
C LEU A 117 -21.51 9.05 -14.61
N VAL A 118 -20.56 9.15 -15.54
CA VAL A 118 -19.68 10.32 -15.71
C VAL A 118 -19.82 10.90 -17.12
N PRO A 119 -20.14 12.20 -17.27
CA PRO A 119 -20.35 13.21 -16.23
C PRO A 119 -21.81 13.31 -15.74
N LYS A 120 -22.73 12.46 -16.22
CA LYS A 120 -24.18 12.64 -16.05
C LYS A 120 -24.63 12.65 -14.58
N LEU A 121 -24.28 11.62 -13.80
CA LEU A 121 -24.65 11.52 -12.40
C LEU A 121 -23.60 12.14 -11.48
N LEU A 122 -22.31 11.96 -11.79
CA LEU A 122 -21.20 12.47 -10.99
C LEU A 122 -20.10 13.04 -11.88
N PRO A 123 -19.44 14.14 -11.48
CA PRO A 123 -18.22 14.58 -12.13
C PRO A 123 -17.07 13.60 -11.80
N LEU A 124 -16.09 13.48 -12.70
CA LEU A 124 -14.89 12.65 -12.51
C LEU A 124 -14.19 12.93 -11.16
N ALA A 125 -14.19 14.18 -10.71
CA ALA A 125 -13.59 14.56 -9.43
C ALA A 125 -14.28 13.90 -8.22
N SER A 126 -15.59 13.68 -8.26
CA SER A 126 -16.32 12.98 -7.20
C SER A 126 -15.98 11.50 -7.19
N VAL A 127 -15.95 10.86 -8.36
CA VAL A 127 -15.54 9.45 -8.50
C VAL A 127 -14.10 9.26 -8.00
N GLN A 128 -13.18 10.14 -8.43
CA GLN A 128 -11.80 10.14 -7.94
C GLN A 128 -11.75 10.25 -6.41
N ARG A 129 -12.54 11.15 -5.80
CA ARG A 129 -12.54 11.33 -4.34
C ARG A 129 -12.98 10.07 -3.61
N VAL A 130 -14.01 9.38 -4.10
CA VAL A 130 -14.47 8.11 -3.50
C VAL A 130 -13.38 7.05 -3.63
N LEU A 131 -12.78 6.87 -4.81
CA LEU A 131 -11.67 5.92 -5.00
C LEU A 131 -10.48 6.22 -4.09
N GLN A 132 -10.13 7.50 -3.91
CA GLN A 132 -9.08 7.91 -2.98
C GLN A 132 -9.43 7.60 -1.52
N ASN A 133 -10.70 7.75 -1.12
CA ASN A 133 -11.13 7.41 0.24
C ASN A 133 -11.04 5.89 0.47
N LEU A 134 -11.51 5.07 -0.48
CA LEU A 134 -11.35 3.61 -0.43
C LEU A 134 -9.88 3.22 -0.30
N LEU A 135 -8.99 3.79 -1.11
CA LEU A 135 -7.55 3.54 -1.03
C LEU A 135 -6.95 3.98 0.32
N ARG A 136 -7.43 5.10 0.90
CA ARG A 136 -6.98 5.56 2.22
C ARG A 136 -7.33 4.56 3.32
N GLU A 137 -8.47 3.90 3.18
CA GLU A 137 -8.95 2.83 4.07
C GLU A 137 -8.40 1.45 3.71
N ARG A 138 -7.46 1.38 2.74
CA ARG A 138 -6.86 0.14 2.22
C ARG A 138 -7.87 -0.80 1.55
N VAL A 139 -9.00 -0.30 1.10
CA VAL A 139 -9.98 -1.03 0.29
C VAL A 139 -9.47 -1.10 -1.16
N SER A 140 -9.54 -2.31 -1.73
CA SER A 140 -9.06 -2.59 -3.09
C SER A 140 -10.01 -2.01 -4.13
N ILE A 141 -9.48 -1.22 -5.07
CA ILE A 141 -10.23 -0.68 -6.22
C ILE A 141 -10.07 -1.51 -7.50
N ARG A 142 -9.60 -2.76 -7.38
CA ARG A 142 -9.39 -3.66 -8.52
C ARG A 142 -10.71 -4.03 -9.21
N ASP A 143 -11.75 -4.25 -8.43
CA ASP A 143 -13.11 -4.45 -8.95
C ASP A 143 -13.78 -3.08 -9.19
N GLY A 144 -13.25 -2.37 -10.18
CA GLY A 144 -13.72 -1.04 -10.49
C GLY A 144 -15.15 -1.02 -11.02
N ALA A 145 -15.59 -2.07 -11.73
CA ALA A 145 -16.95 -2.13 -12.28
C ALA A 145 -18.00 -2.12 -11.17
N SER A 146 -17.90 -3.02 -10.20
CA SER A 146 -18.85 -3.07 -9.07
C SER A 146 -18.81 -1.79 -8.22
N ILE A 147 -17.64 -1.17 -8.05
CA ILE A 147 -17.53 0.15 -7.41
C ILE A 147 -18.33 1.22 -8.16
N LEU A 148 -18.22 1.27 -9.50
CA LEU A 148 -18.90 2.28 -10.30
C LEU A 148 -20.42 2.02 -10.37
N GLU A 149 -20.86 0.77 -10.38
CA GLU A 149 -22.28 0.40 -10.27
C GLU A 149 -22.88 0.88 -8.95
N ALA A 150 -22.24 0.54 -7.83
CA ALA A 150 -22.64 0.99 -6.50
C ALA A 150 -22.65 2.52 -6.39
N LEU A 151 -21.69 3.20 -7.04
CA LEU A 151 -21.69 4.67 -7.14
C LEU A 151 -22.88 5.21 -7.92
N GLY A 152 -23.29 4.56 -9.01
CA GLY A 152 -24.45 4.95 -9.79
C GLY A 152 -25.74 4.93 -8.97
N GLU A 153 -25.96 3.86 -8.22
CA GLU A 153 -27.10 3.73 -7.31
C GLU A 153 -27.06 4.80 -6.21
N ALA A 154 -25.92 4.94 -5.52
CA ALA A 154 -25.76 5.92 -4.46
C ALA A 154 -25.91 7.37 -4.95
N ALA A 155 -25.48 7.64 -6.18
CA ALA A 155 -25.56 8.97 -6.79
C ALA A 155 -27.00 9.44 -7.01
N ALA A 156 -27.98 8.53 -7.08
CA ALA A 156 -29.39 8.90 -7.11
C ALA A 156 -29.88 9.45 -5.75
N MET A 157 -29.25 9.01 -4.65
CA MET A 157 -29.64 9.37 -3.28
C MET A 157 -28.85 10.57 -2.73
N THR A 158 -27.57 10.67 -3.06
CA THR A 158 -26.67 11.69 -2.50
C THR A 158 -25.53 12.05 -3.43
N LYS A 159 -24.98 13.26 -3.25
CA LYS A 159 -23.73 13.71 -3.91
C LYS A 159 -22.59 13.92 -2.90
N ASN A 160 -22.82 13.66 -1.63
CA ASN A 160 -21.80 13.80 -0.59
C ASN A 160 -20.78 12.67 -0.70
N ALA A 161 -19.52 13.01 -0.94
CA ALA A 161 -18.45 12.04 -1.16
C ALA A 161 -18.24 11.06 0.01
N VAL A 162 -18.46 11.49 1.26
CA VAL A 162 -18.35 10.60 2.44
C VAL A 162 -19.45 9.54 2.39
N LEU A 163 -20.70 9.95 2.19
CA LEU A 163 -21.82 9.02 2.11
C LEU A 163 -21.73 8.09 0.89
N LEU A 164 -21.26 8.60 -0.25
CA LEU A 164 -20.96 7.78 -1.42
C LEU A 164 -19.90 6.72 -1.12
N THR A 165 -18.84 7.10 -0.40
CA THR A 165 -17.78 6.15 0.00
C THR A 165 -18.35 5.05 0.90
N GLU A 166 -19.14 5.40 1.91
CA GLU A 166 -19.75 4.42 2.81
C GLU A 166 -20.68 3.45 2.09
N TYR A 167 -21.50 3.94 1.15
CA TYR A 167 -22.38 3.09 0.37
C TYR A 167 -21.58 2.08 -0.47
N VAL A 168 -20.58 2.57 -1.20
CA VAL A 168 -19.71 1.71 -2.02
C VAL A 168 -19.01 0.66 -1.17
N ARG A 169 -18.47 1.06 -0.01
CA ARG A 169 -17.77 0.16 0.92
C ARG A 169 -18.67 -0.95 1.47
N GLN A 170 -19.97 -0.71 1.62
CA GLN A 170 -20.93 -1.73 2.06
C GLN A 170 -21.33 -2.68 0.93
N ALA A 171 -21.26 -2.22 -0.31
CA ALA A 171 -21.63 -2.98 -1.49
C ALA A 171 -20.49 -3.86 -2.05
N THR A 172 -19.24 -3.65 -1.61
CA THR A 172 -18.02 -4.31 -2.13
C THR A 172 -17.24 -5.08 -1.08
#